data_AF-A0A6L8G0I6-F1
#
_entry.id   AF-A0A6L8G0I6-F1
#
_cell.length_a   1.000
_cell.length_b   1.000
_cell.length_c   1.000
_cell.angle_alpha   90.00
_cell.angle_beta   90.00
_cell.angle_gamma   90.00
#
_symmetry.space_group_name_H-M   'P 1'
#
loop_
_entity.id
_entity.type
_entity.pdbx_description
1 polymer ?
#
loop_
_entity_poly.entity_id
_entity_poly.type
_entity_poly.pdbx_seq_one_letter_code
_entity_poly.pdbx_strand_id
1 'polypeptide(L)' 'MSRTIENLFRAPYGVPNALQVVEEGLWITDQITDRVALIEIAEPSEYGVTRLIRDIPSESSNTSG' A
#
# COMPACT_ATOMS: atom_id res chain seq x y z
N MET A 1 23.52 -13.34 -11.25
CA MET A 1 22.96 -12.13 -10.62
C MET A 1 22.26 -12.54 -9.34
N SER A 2 22.64 -11.98 -8.18
CA SER A 2 21.90 -12.16 -6.93
C SER A 2 20.64 -11.30 -6.96
N ARG A 3 19.53 -11.81 -6.42
CA ARG A 3 18.32 -11.02 -6.17
C ARG A 3 18.46 -10.32 -4.82
N THR A 4 18.10 -9.06 -4.76
CA THR A 4 18.00 -8.29 -3.50
C THR A 4 16.54 -8.25 -3.07
N ILE A 5 16.31 -8.40 -1.77
CA ILE A 5 14.99 -8.22 -1.14
C ILE A 5 15.14 -7.06 -0.18
N GLU A 6 14.28 -6.05 -0.33
CA GLU A 6 14.32 -4.82 0.46
C GLU A 6 12.91 -4.38 0.87
N ASN A 7 12.82 -3.66 1.99
CA ASN A 7 11.56 -3.09 2.47
C ASN A 7 11.34 -1.73 1.81
N LEU A 8 10.39 -1.64 0.89
CA LEU A 8 10.12 -0.40 0.16
C LEU A 8 9.11 0.51 0.87
N PHE A 9 8.17 -0.08 1.61
CA PHE A 9 7.13 0.67 2.32
C PHE A 9 6.53 -0.17 3.44
N ARG A 10 5.80 0.48 4.34
CA ARG A 10 4.92 -0.15 5.31
C ARG A 10 3.48 0.02 4.84
N ALA A 11 2.72 -1.07 4.79
CA ALA A 11 1.32 -1.02 4.41
C ALA A 11 0.54 -0.10 5.37
N PRO A 12 -0.38 0.75 4.85
CA PRO A 12 -1.21 1.63 5.69
C PRO A 12 -2.15 0.88 6.64
N TYR A 13 -2.53 -0.35 6.29
CA TYR A 13 -3.48 -1.19 7.01
C TYR A 13 -2.90 -2.60 7.28
N GLY A 14 -3.69 -3.46 7.92
CA GLY A 14 -3.21 -4.74 8.47
C GLY A 14 -3.16 -5.90 7.46
N VAL A 15 -3.97 -5.88 6.40
CA VAL A 15 -4.15 -7.02 5.48
C VAL A 15 -4.21 -6.53 4.02
N PRO A 16 -3.09 -6.04 3.46
CA PRO A 16 -3.03 -5.61 2.07
C PRO A 16 -3.19 -6.80 1.12
N ASN A 17 -4.04 -6.67 0.10
CA ASN A 17 -4.37 -7.80 -0.79
C ASN A 17 -4.38 -7.48 -2.29
N ALA A 18 -4.13 -6.23 -2.70
CA ALA A 18 -3.80 -5.88 -4.08
C ALA A 18 -2.86 -4.68 -4.15
N LEU A 19 -2.02 -4.64 -5.19
CA LEU A 19 -1.02 -3.61 -5.42
C LEU A 19 -1.06 -3.16 -6.89
N GLN A 20 -1.10 -1.85 -7.12
CA GLN A 20 -1.03 -1.27 -8.48
C GLN A 20 -0.14 -0.03 -8.49
N VAL A 21 0.97 -0.10 -9.22
CA VAL A 21 1.85 1.05 -9.45
C VAL A 21 1.21 1.99 -10.47
N VAL A 22 1.25 3.29 -10.19
CA VAL A 22 0.84 4.40 -11.06
C VAL A 22 1.91 5.50 -11.01
N GLU A 23 1.77 6.54 -11.86
CA GLU A 23 2.73 7.65 -11.89
C GLU A 23 2.85 8.36 -10.53
N GLU A 24 1.74 8.50 -9.81
CA GLU A 24 1.67 9.20 -8.53
C GLU A 24 2.12 8.37 -7.32
N GLY A 25 2.34 7.06 -7.49
CA GLY A 25 2.75 6.17 -6.40
C GLY A 25 2.19 4.75 -6.49
N LEU A 26 1.92 4.13 -5.33
CA LEU A 26 1.41 2.77 -5.23
C LEU A 26 0.02 2.75 -4.59
N TRP A 27 -0.96 2.26 -5.35
CA TRP A 27 -2.27 1.93 -4.81
C TRP A 27 -2.23 0.58 -4.09
N ILE A 28 -2.83 0.55 -2.90
CA ILE A 28 -2.92 -0.62 -2.03
C ILE A 28 -4.38 -0.76 -1.57
N THR A 29 -4.97 -1.92 -1.81
CA THR A 29 -6.26 -2.29 -1.20
C THR A 29 -6.04 -3.06 0.09
N ASP A 30 -6.94 -2.92 1.06
CA ASP A 30 -6.94 -3.71 2.29
C ASP A 30 -8.22 -4.54 2.43
N GLN A 31 -8.03 -5.79 2.83
CA GLN A 31 -9.08 -6.81 2.86
C GLN A 31 -10.11 -6.63 3.97
N ILE A 32 -9.75 -5.97 5.08
CA ILE A 32 -10.59 -5.88 6.29
C ILE A 32 -11.27 -4.52 6.40
N THR A 33 -10.59 -3.46 5.97
CA THR A 33 -11.03 -2.08 6.20
C THR A 33 -11.89 -1.53 5.09
N ASP A 34 -11.99 -2.22 3.94
CA ASP A 34 -12.64 -1.74 2.72
C ASP A 34 -12.12 -0.38 2.29
N ARG A 35 -10.79 -0.22 2.32
CA ARG A 35 -10.10 1.03 1.95
C ARG A 35 -9.09 0.79 0.85
N VAL A 36 -8.88 1.84 0.08
CA VAL A 36 -7.83 1.92 -0.94
C VAL A 36 -6.96 3.14 -0.63
N ALA A 37 -5.67 2.89 -0.45
CA ALA A 37 -4.68 3.91 -0.11
C ALA A 37 -3.68 4.09 -1.25
N LEU A 38 -3.39 5.35 -1.60
CA LEU A 38 -2.26 5.72 -2.44
C LEU A 38 -1.11 6.14 -1.55
N ILE A 39 0.03 5.49 -1.70
CA ILE A 39 1.26 5.83 -0.95
C ILE A 39 2.37 6.30 -1.88
N GLU A 40 3.30 7.06 -1.32
CA GLU A 40 4.60 7.32 -1.96
C GLU A 40 5.49 6.07 -1.83
N ILE A 41 6.11 5.62 -2.93
CA ILE A 41 7.08 4.53 -2.93
C ILE A 41 8.44 5.11 -2.52
N ALA A 42 8.62 5.31 -1.22
CA ALA A 42 9.84 5.81 -0.63
C ALA A 42 10.08 5.12 0.71
N GLU A 43 11.33 5.15 1.18
CA GLU A 43 11.67 4.64 2.51
C GLU A 43 10.74 5.26 3.57
N PRO A 44 10.29 4.46 4.57
CA PRO A 44 9.51 4.99 5.67
C PRO A 44 10.21 6.17 6.35
N SER A 45 9.43 7.13 6.82
CA SER A 45 9.94 8.25 7.62
C SER A 45 10.69 7.77 8.88
N GLU A 46 11.34 8.68 9.60
CA GLU A 46 12.01 8.39 10.88
C GLU A 46 11.10 7.73 11.94
N TYR A 47 9.78 7.91 11.81
CA TYR A 47 8.77 7.28 12.65
C TYR A 47 8.31 5.89 12.16
N GLY A 48 8.92 5.36 11.09
CA GLY A 48 8.56 4.08 10.49
C GLY A 48 7.22 4.10 9.75
N VAL A 49 6.76 5.27 9.33
CA VAL A 49 5.47 5.49 8.65
C VAL A 49 5.72 5.86 7.19
N THR A 50 5.04 5.16 6.29
CA THR A 50 5.01 5.50 4.86
C THR A 50 4.07 6.66 4.61
N ARG A 51 4.46 7.56 3.69
CA ARG A 51 3.64 8.72 3.36
C ARG A 51 2.37 8.30 2.59
N LEU A 52 1.23 8.58 3.20
CA LEU A 52 -0.09 8.41 2.61
C LEU A 52 -0.45 9.65 1.79
N ILE A 53 -0.70 9.47 0.50
CA ILE A 53 -1.07 10.54 -0.45
C ILE A 53 -2.60 10.67 -0.51
N ARG A 54 -3.31 9.55 -0.61
CA ARG A 54 -4.78 9.49 -0.64
C ARG A 54 -5.30 8.26 0.09
N ASP A 55 -6.52 8.37 0.59
CA ASP A 55 -7.24 7.29 1.24
C ASP A 55 -8.73 7.43 0.93
N ILE A 56 -9.31 6.40 0.30
CA ILE A 56 -10.70 6.38 -0.14
C ILE A 56 -11.40 5.08 0.26
N PRO A 57 -12.72 5.11 0.54
CA PRO A 57 -13.50 3.90 0.72
C PRO A 57 -13.56 3.08 -0.57
N SER A 58 -13.56 1.76 -0.42
CA SER A 58 -13.85 0.78 -1.46
C SER A 58 -15.29 0.30 -1.32
N GLU A 59 -15.98 0.09 -2.43
CA GLU A 59 -17.26 -0.65 -2.45
C GLU A 59 -17.05 -2.17 -2.53
N SER A 60 -15.81 -2.61 -2.74
CA SER A 60 -15.43 -4.02 -2.70
C SER A 60 -14.91 -4.36 -1.31
N SER A 61 -15.66 -5.16 -0.56
CA SER A 61 -15.12 -5.97 0.52
C SER A 61 -14.55 -7.25 -0.09
N ASN A 62 -13.40 -7.74 0.40
CA ASN A 62 -12.76 -8.98 -0.05
C ASN A 62 -12.41 -9.12 -1.55
N THR A 63 -11.45 -8.34 -2.06
CA THR A 63 -10.80 -8.63 -3.37
C THR A 63 -9.93 -9.90 -3.39
N SER A 64 -10.26 -10.93 -2.60
CA SER A 64 -9.69 -12.28 -2.73
C SER A 64 -10.33 -12.96 -3.94
N GLY A 65 -9.75 -12.70 -5.12
CA GLY A 65 -9.92 -13.57 -6.29
C GLY A 65 -9.25 -14.92 -6.10
#